data_AF-A0A0D1E578-F1
#
_entry.id   AF-A0A0D1E578-F1
#
_cell.length_a   1.000
_cell.length_b   1.000
_cell.length_c   1.000
_cell.angle_alpha   90.00
_cell.angle_beta   90.00
_cell.angle_gamma   90.00
#
_symmetry.space_group_name_H-M   'P 1'
#
loop_
_entity.id
_entity.type
_entity.pdbx_description
1 polymer ?
#
loop_
_entity_poly.entity_id
_entity_poly.type
_entity_poly.pdbx_seq_one_letter_code
_entity_poly.pdbx_strand_id
1 'polypeptide(L)'
;MRRTRLARAAAESAAASASCTSLPRKARIAIIGAGPSGFYAASRILSRIPYSSGDVLASQSVHIDIFDRLPVPHGLVRYGVAPDHPDVKNVEHKFASVAQDPRIRFAGNVNVVHSSGDESQNIPYPEAVQVPLQVLSRYYTHILFSYGASTGRSLHIPGSAPGELAGVYTALQFVNWYNGHPASHDRVLLADSRFHVDLSNKHHMSVIGAGNVALDVARIVLRSSTPFLDSAERVTSNKAPGLAALEETDVPEPVLAELARCKVQHVDLFARRGPAQLAFTNKEVREMLSLQGIALQPLEKELLDSALHQLEQLASKATCDPASANQIASEVRVKKRLLSLLAKGSKTKADVGADVKTWALNVFRSPAKFSPKQDGSNQVASIECNVTSLQSGQPTSRNLDAADPRKAAWGSGSTDAVSPASTWMATGQTVSTATDMVVSSVGYQSEPLFSPSTASTQQSCNAVVQEGRLVQLPFDNARRIVPNLGGRIIDPSNQSTIPGAYVSGWLAHGAQGVIATTMIDAYSVADMIVSDLHAPSRVSKHETLVGADLLDTLRNESSRPVVGFDDWHKIDHEEKRRGAKLGKIREKVLTVGEMLDIIN
;
A
#
# COMPACT_ATOMS: atom_id res chain seq x y z
N MET A 1 44.00 11.18 -21.52
CA MET A 1 44.54 10.90 -20.16
C MET A 1 43.59 11.14 -18.98
N ARG A 2 42.37 11.72 -19.13
CA ARG A 2 41.41 11.90 -18.01
C ARG A 2 40.41 10.73 -17.79
N ARG A 3 40.14 9.89 -18.80
CA ARG A 3 39.19 8.75 -18.69
C ARG A 3 39.75 7.54 -17.92
N THR A 4 41.07 7.42 -17.77
CA THR A 4 41.73 6.30 -17.09
C THR A 4 41.82 6.45 -15.56
N ARG A 5 41.65 7.67 -15.01
CA ARG A 5 41.66 7.88 -13.55
C ARG A 5 40.33 7.52 -12.85
N LEU A 6 39.19 7.74 -13.50
CA LEU A 6 37.87 7.40 -12.94
C LEU A 6 37.61 5.89 -12.93
N ALA A 7 38.03 5.17 -13.97
CA ALA A 7 37.95 3.70 -14.01
C ALA A 7 38.89 3.03 -13.00
N ARG A 8 40.05 3.64 -12.75
CA ARG A 8 41.02 3.18 -11.75
C ARG A 8 40.55 3.45 -10.31
N ALA A 9 39.89 4.57 -10.04
CA ALA A 9 39.25 4.83 -8.75
C ALA A 9 38.07 3.88 -8.47
N ALA A 10 37.31 3.50 -9.50
CA ALA A 10 36.24 2.50 -9.38
C ALA A 10 36.79 1.07 -9.16
N ALA A 11 37.91 0.72 -9.80
CA ALA A 11 38.58 -0.57 -9.61
C ALA A 11 39.35 -0.66 -8.28
N GLU A 12 39.95 0.43 -7.81
CA GLU A 12 40.61 0.52 -6.49
C GLU A 12 39.56 0.51 -5.36
N SER A 13 38.36 1.08 -5.58
CA SER A 13 37.21 0.94 -4.67
C SER A 13 36.62 -0.48 -4.64
N ALA A 14 36.72 -1.24 -5.74
CA ALA A 14 36.29 -2.64 -5.79
C ALA A 14 37.33 -3.58 -5.15
N ALA A 15 38.63 -3.30 -5.31
CA ALA A 15 39.71 -4.08 -4.71
C ALA A 15 39.84 -3.84 -3.19
N ALA A 16 39.51 -2.64 -2.68
CA ALA A 16 39.46 -2.36 -1.26
C ALA A 16 38.29 -3.07 -0.52
N SER A 17 37.32 -3.63 -1.25
CA SER A 17 36.19 -4.37 -0.65
C SER A 17 36.51 -5.82 -0.27
N ALA A 18 37.69 -6.33 -0.64
CA ALA A 18 38.10 -7.71 -0.38
C ALA A 18 38.84 -7.93 0.95
N SER A 19 38.99 -6.89 1.77
CA SER A 19 39.55 -6.97 3.12
C SER A 19 38.61 -6.34 4.13
N CYS A 20 37.46 -6.98 4.37
CA CYS A 20 36.53 -6.57 5.42
C CYS A 20 36.41 -7.70 6.45
N THR A 21 37.37 -7.77 7.36
CA THR A 21 37.31 -8.69 8.50
C THR A 21 36.92 -7.91 9.74
N SER A 22 35.64 -8.04 10.10
CA SER A 22 34.92 -7.53 11.28
C SER A 22 34.19 -6.18 11.15
N LEU A 23 32.88 -6.23 11.43
CA LEU A 23 32.06 -5.06 11.72
C LEU A 23 32.56 -4.40 13.02
N PRO A 24 32.79 -3.08 13.05
CA PRO A 24 33.45 -2.40 14.16
C PRO A 24 32.63 -2.34 15.46
N ARG A 25 31.32 -2.65 15.44
CA ARG A 25 30.43 -2.68 16.62
C ARG A 25 29.24 -3.61 16.38
N LYS A 26 28.67 -4.19 17.46
CA LYS A 26 27.39 -4.93 17.38
C LYS A 26 26.27 -3.97 16.94
N ALA A 27 25.66 -4.26 15.80
CA ALA A 27 24.53 -3.51 15.27
C ALA A 27 23.21 -4.07 15.79
N ARG A 28 22.34 -3.19 16.28
CA ARG A 28 20.95 -3.51 16.64
C ARG A 28 20.06 -2.67 15.74
N ILE A 29 19.28 -3.32 14.89
CA ILE A 29 18.44 -2.69 13.87
C ILE A 29 16.98 -2.88 14.24
N ALA A 30 16.25 -1.80 14.45
CA ALA A 30 14.79 -1.84 14.56
C ALA A 30 14.18 -1.61 13.18
N ILE A 31 13.23 -2.46 12.78
CA ILE A 31 12.44 -2.27 11.56
C ILE A 31 10.99 -2.03 11.99
N ILE A 32 10.43 -0.88 11.62
CA ILE A 32 9.08 -0.46 12.02
C ILE A 32 8.11 -0.75 10.87
N GLY A 33 7.25 -1.74 11.06
CA GLY A 33 6.32 -2.28 10.06
C GLY A 33 6.78 -3.64 9.52
N ALA A 34 5.96 -4.67 9.69
CA ALA A 34 6.22 -6.03 9.23
C ALA A 34 5.59 -6.31 7.85
N GLY A 35 5.49 -5.30 6.98
CA GLY A 35 5.06 -5.46 5.59
C GLY A 35 6.18 -5.95 4.66
N PRO A 36 5.94 -6.01 3.33
CA PRO A 36 6.96 -6.41 2.36
C PRO A 36 8.27 -5.64 2.48
N SER A 37 8.19 -4.32 2.67
CA SER A 37 9.37 -3.47 2.70
C SER A 37 10.30 -3.83 3.86
N GLY A 38 9.74 -4.04 5.06
CA GLY A 38 10.51 -4.46 6.23
C GLY A 38 11.16 -5.83 6.08
N PHE A 39 10.39 -6.84 5.63
CA PHE A 39 10.93 -8.19 5.43
C PHE A 39 11.97 -8.27 4.31
N TYR A 40 11.78 -7.56 3.19
CA TYR A 40 12.78 -7.54 2.13
C TYR A 40 14.06 -6.82 2.58
N ALA A 41 13.96 -5.73 3.34
CA ALA A 41 15.12 -5.07 3.91
C ALA A 41 15.88 -6.01 4.87
N ALA A 42 15.17 -6.67 5.79
CA ALA A 42 15.75 -7.67 6.68
C ALA A 42 16.45 -8.79 5.91
N SER A 43 15.76 -9.40 4.94
CA SER A 43 16.33 -10.45 4.09
C SER A 43 17.62 -10.01 3.40
N ARG A 44 17.66 -8.77 2.90
CA ARG A 44 18.83 -8.26 2.18
C ARG A 44 19.99 -8.01 3.13
N ILE A 45 19.76 -7.38 4.29
CA ILE A 45 20.78 -7.17 5.32
C ILE A 45 21.42 -8.51 5.72
N LEU A 46 20.60 -9.51 6.04
CA LEU A 46 21.07 -10.85 6.41
C LEU A 46 21.87 -11.53 5.30
N SER A 47 21.48 -11.35 4.03
CA SER A 47 22.23 -11.90 2.89
C SER A 47 23.57 -11.23 2.64
N ARG A 48 23.73 -9.95 3.04
CA ARG A 48 24.97 -9.20 2.90
C ARG A 48 25.93 -9.43 4.06
N ILE A 49 25.41 -9.94 5.18
CA ILE A 49 26.16 -10.20 6.41
C ILE A 49 25.85 -11.66 6.78
N PRO A 50 26.42 -12.66 6.09
CA PRO A 50 26.05 -14.06 6.29
C PRO A 50 26.37 -14.56 7.69
N TYR A 51 25.53 -15.46 8.20
CA TYR A 51 25.73 -16.13 9.48
C TYR A 51 26.77 -17.24 9.36
N SER A 52 27.69 -17.31 10.33
CA SER A 52 28.61 -18.43 10.50
C SER A 52 28.15 -19.28 11.68
N SER A 53 27.89 -20.56 11.45
CA SER A 53 27.34 -21.51 12.43
C SER A 53 28.24 -21.78 13.66
N GLY A 54 29.49 -21.30 13.64
CA GLY A 54 30.40 -21.34 14.79
C GLY A 54 30.26 -20.18 15.77
N ASP A 55 29.50 -19.12 15.44
CA ASP A 55 29.35 -17.95 16.30
C ASP A 55 28.15 -18.07 17.24
N VAL A 56 28.39 -17.84 18.54
CA VAL A 56 27.34 -17.70 19.56
C VAL A 56 26.48 -16.47 19.23
N LEU A 57 25.17 -16.54 19.47
CA LEU A 57 24.24 -15.43 19.20
C LEU A 57 24.72 -14.10 19.79
N ALA A 58 25.20 -14.13 21.04
CA ALA A 58 25.75 -12.98 21.74
C ALA A 58 27.00 -12.39 21.05
N SER A 59 27.73 -13.16 20.26
CA SER A 59 28.92 -12.73 19.50
C SER A 59 28.58 -12.23 18.10
N GLN A 60 27.31 -12.31 17.67
CA GLN A 60 26.89 -11.86 16.36
C GLN A 60 26.97 -10.33 16.23
N SER A 61 27.38 -9.91 15.03
CA SER A 61 27.60 -8.51 14.69
C SER A 61 26.31 -7.75 14.35
N VAL A 62 25.19 -8.43 14.09
CA VAL A 62 23.90 -7.82 13.70
C VAL A 62 22.73 -8.57 14.34
N HIS A 63 21.82 -7.81 14.95
CA HIS A 63 20.50 -8.26 15.42
C HIS A 63 19.41 -7.37 14.82
N ILE A 64 18.29 -7.97 14.41
CA ILE A 64 17.17 -7.28 13.77
C ILE A 64 15.89 -7.58 14.55
N ASP A 65 15.22 -6.53 15.00
CA ASP A 65 13.90 -6.63 15.63
C ASP A 65 12.86 -5.96 14.73
N ILE A 66 11.87 -6.71 14.25
CA ILE A 66 10.76 -6.20 13.44
C ILE A 66 9.57 -5.92 14.36
N PHE A 67 9.11 -4.67 14.38
CA PHE A 67 7.95 -4.21 15.14
C PHE A 67 6.73 -4.07 14.23
N ASP A 68 5.56 -4.51 14.69
CA ASP A 68 4.29 -4.20 14.04
C ASP A 68 3.20 -3.92 15.08
N ARG A 69 2.33 -2.97 14.76
CA ARG A 69 1.20 -2.59 15.61
C ARG A 69 0.12 -3.66 15.67
N LEU A 70 0.06 -4.56 14.69
CA LEU A 70 -0.83 -5.73 14.70
C LEU A 70 -0.10 -6.97 15.25
N PRO A 71 -0.84 -7.92 15.85
CA PRO A 71 -0.29 -9.22 16.23
C PRO A 71 0.29 -10.03 15.05
N VAL A 72 -0.25 -9.82 13.86
CA VAL A 72 0.04 -10.62 12.67
C VAL A 72 0.87 -9.85 11.65
N PRO A 73 2.00 -10.40 11.15
CA PRO A 73 2.88 -9.72 10.19
C PRO A 73 2.32 -9.72 8.75
N HIS A 74 3.19 -9.34 7.80
CA HIS A 74 3.04 -9.33 6.34
C HIS A 74 2.27 -8.15 5.74
N GLY A 75 1.61 -7.33 6.56
CA GLY A 75 0.97 -6.09 6.14
C GLY A 75 0.09 -6.26 4.90
N LEU A 76 0.35 -5.49 3.84
CA LEU A 76 -0.45 -5.52 2.61
C LEU A 76 -0.40 -6.85 1.83
N VAL A 77 0.55 -7.75 2.07
CA VAL A 77 0.47 -9.08 1.44
C VAL A 77 -0.74 -9.84 1.97
N ARG A 78 -0.98 -9.73 3.28
CA ARG A 78 -2.09 -10.36 3.97
C ARG A 78 -3.40 -9.57 3.86
N TYR A 79 -3.32 -8.24 3.97
CA TYR A 79 -4.47 -7.36 4.09
C TYR A 79 -4.78 -6.49 2.85
N GLY A 80 -3.89 -6.45 1.86
CA GLY A 80 -4.04 -5.63 0.66
C GLY A 80 -4.24 -6.44 -0.62
N VAL A 81 -3.39 -7.45 -0.85
CA VAL A 81 -3.49 -8.34 -2.02
C VAL A 81 -4.84 -9.04 -2.01
N ALA A 82 -5.56 -8.94 -3.13
CA ALA A 82 -6.88 -9.52 -3.27
C ALA A 82 -6.87 -11.04 -2.96
N PRO A 83 -7.95 -11.58 -2.39
CA PRO A 83 -8.05 -12.99 -2.02
C PRO A 83 -7.99 -13.93 -3.24
N ASP A 84 -8.41 -13.44 -4.40
CA ASP A 84 -8.32 -14.14 -5.68
C ASP A 84 -6.94 -14.03 -6.37
N HIS A 85 -5.96 -13.47 -5.66
CA HIS A 85 -4.56 -13.35 -6.07
C HIS A 85 -3.60 -14.14 -5.17
N PRO A 86 -3.85 -15.44 -4.90
CA PRO A 86 -3.02 -16.22 -3.97
C PRO A 86 -1.54 -16.26 -4.42
N ASP A 87 -1.27 -16.29 -5.72
CA ASP A 87 0.09 -16.31 -6.27
C ASP A 87 0.93 -15.09 -5.86
N VAL A 88 0.29 -13.94 -5.69
CA VAL A 88 0.97 -12.71 -5.26
C VAL A 88 1.34 -12.80 -3.76
N LYS A 89 0.58 -13.58 -2.98
CA LYS A 89 0.86 -13.85 -1.57
C LYS A 89 2.01 -14.84 -1.36
N ASN A 90 2.45 -15.57 -2.38
CA ASN A 90 3.58 -16.52 -2.28
C ASN A 90 4.91 -15.88 -1.83
N VAL A 91 5.03 -14.54 -1.85
CA VAL A 91 6.16 -13.83 -1.24
C VAL A 91 6.29 -14.11 0.27
N GLU A 92 5.20 -14.53 0.94
CA GLU A 92 5.21 -14.96 2.33
C GLU A 92 6.16 -16.14 2.58
N HIS A 93 6.40 -17.03 1.59
CA HIS A 93 7.39 -18.10 1.73
C HIS A 93 8.80 -17.55 1.96
N LYS A 94 9.14 -16.44 1.29
CA LYS A 94 10.41 -15.75 1.52
C LYS A 94 10.45 -15.14 2.91
N PHE A 95 9.35 -14.57 3.40
CA PHE A 95 9.28 -13.96 4.73
C PHE A 95 9.36 -15.02 5.84
N ALA A 96 8.72 -16.16 5.66
CA ALA A 96 8.83 -17.31 6.56
C ALA A 96 10.27 -17.83 6.64
N SER A 97 10.98 -17.92 5.51
CA SER A 97 12.41 -18.27 5.49
C SER A 97 13.27 -17.24 6.22
N VAL A 98 12.94 -15.95 6.14
CA VAL A 98 13.65 -14.89 6.86
C VAL A 98 13.39 -14.98 8.37
N ALA A 99 12.16 -15.29 8.78
CA ALA A 99 11.76 -15.45 10.18
C ALA A 99 12.51 -16.58 10.92
N GLN A 100 13.10 -17.54 10.18
CA GLN A 100 13.91 -18.64 10.74
C GLN A 100 15.34 -18.23 11.09
N ASP A 101 15.83 -17.07 10.65
CA ASP A 101 17.19 -16.63 10.99
C ASP A 101 17.26 -16.26 12.49
N PRO A 102 18.17 -16.85 13.28
CA PRO A 102 18.19 -16.61 14.72
C PRO A 102 18.54 -15.16 15.10
N ARG A 103 19.03 -14.35 14.16
CA ARG A 103 19.31 -12.92 14.35
C ARG A 103 18.06 -12.05 14.27
N ILE A 104 16.92 -12.61 13.85
CA ILE A 104 15.68 -11.87 13.70
C ILE A 104 14.69 -12.20 14.81
N ARG A 105 14.03 -11.16 15.32
CA ARG A 105 12.88 -11.32 16.22
C ARG A 105 11.72 -10.48 15.72
N PHE A 106 10.51 -10.93 16.07
CA PHE A 106 9.27 -10.21 15.79
C PHE A 106 8.64 -9.73 17.10
N ALA A 107 8.14 -8.51 17.05
CA ALA A 107 7.42 -7.81 18.11
C ALA A 107 6.09 -7.30 17.53
N GLY A 108 5.13 -8.19 17.36
CA GLY A 108 3.75 -7.85 17.01
C GLY A 108 2.99 -7.29 18.21
N ASN A 109 1.88 -6.61 17.94
CA ASN A 109 1.12 -5.87 18.95
C ASN A 109 1.96 -4.77 19.67
N VAL A 110 2.93 -4.19 18.96
CA VAL A 110 3.77 -3.09 19.45
C VAL A 110 3.67 -1.89 18.50
N ASN A 111 3.04 -0.83 18.98
CA ASN A 111 2.83 0.40 18.22
C ASN A 111 3.89 1.44 18.57
N VAL A 112 4.72 1.81 17.60
CA VAL A 112 5.72 2.86 17.77
C VAL A 112 5.08 4.22 17.56
N VAL A 113 5.19 5.10 18.55
CA VAL A 113 4.58 6.44 18.58
C VAL A 113 5.64 7.50 18.77
N HIS A 114 5.35 8.77 18.51
CA HIS A 114 6.31 9.85 18.81
C HIS A 114 6.51 10.01 20.33
N SER A 115 5.42 10.09 21.07
CA SER A 115 5.42 10.27 22.52
C SER A 115 4.29 9.47 23.16
N SER A 116 4.50 9.04 24.40
CA SER A 116 3.43 8.43 25.20
C SER A 116 2.34 9.46 25.46
N GLY A 117 1.10 9.11 25.14
CA GLY A 117 -0.08 9.85 25.60
C GLY A 117 -0.50 9.39 26.98
N ASP A 118 -1.34 10.22 27.60
CA ASP A 118 -2.14 9.79 28.73
C ASP A 118 -3.15 8.72 28.26
N GLU A 119 -3.43 7.71 29.08
CA GLU A 119 -4.33 6.59 28.71
C GLU A 119 -5.77 7.06 28.40
N SER A 120 -6.11 8.30 28.77
CA SER A 120 -7.41 8.94 28.51
C SER A 120 -7.58 9.45 27.07
N GLN A 121 -6.59 9.30 26.19
CA GLN A 121 -6.67 9.73 24.79
C GLN A 121 -7.08 8.61 23.83
N ASN A 122 -7.70 8.98 22.71
CA ASN A 122 -8.10 8.05 21.65
C ASN A 122 -6.87 7.59 20.84
N ILE A 123 -6.02 6.76 21.47
CA ILE A 123 -4.77 6.26 20.92
C ILE A 123 -5.06 5.21 19.84
N PRO A 124 -4.43 5.29 18.65
CA PRO A 124 -4.60 4.28 17.63
C PRO A 124 -3.99 2.95 18.09
N TYR A 125 -4.67 1.83 17.79
CA TYR A 125 -4.28 0.49 18.24
C TYR A 125 -4.15 0.41 19.76
N PRO A 126 -5.24 0.65 20.50
CA PRO A 126 -5.21 0.72 21.95
C PRO A 126 -5.01 -0.65 22.61
N GLU A 127 -4.97 -1.77 21.88
CA GLU A 127 -4.55 -3.08 22.43
C GLU A 127 -3.04 -3.31 22.31
N ALA A 128 -2.33 -2.45 21.55
CA ALA A 128 -0.89 -2.58 21.33
C ALA A 128 -0.10 -1.89 22.45
N VAL A 129 1.09 -2.42 22.72
CA VAL A 129 2.09 -1.78 23.58
C VAL A 129 2.59 -0.51 22.89
N GLN A 130 2.41 0.65 23.52
CA GLN A 130 2.83 1.93 22.95
C GLN A 130 4.30 2.20 23.29
N VAL A 131 5.16 2.30 22.27
CA VAL A 131 6.60 2.51 22.44
C VAL A 131 6.99 3.86 21.86
N PRO A 132 7.35 4.85 22.70
CA PRO A 132 7.84 6.14 22.22
C PRO A 132 9.14 6.00 21.43
N LEU A 133 9.26 6.75 20.34
CA LEU A 133 10.43 6.76 19.48
C LEU A 133 11.71 7.11 20.24
N GLN A 134 11.62 8.04 21.19
CA GLN A 134 12.75 8.40 22.07
C GLN A 134 13.20 7.23 22.96
N VAL A 135 12.29 6.35 23.37
CA VAL A 135 12.64 5.13 24.14
C VAL A 135 13.28 4.12 23.19
N LEU A 136 12.64 3.84 22.05
CA LEU A 136 13.15 2.93 21.03
C LEU A 136 14.60 3.28 20.62
N SER A 137 14.88 4.55 20.32
CA SER A 137 16.20 5.00 19.87
C SER A 137 17.31 4.88 20.94
N ARG A 138 16.96 4.55 22.19
CA ARG A 138 17.95 4.20 23.24
C ARG A 138 18.58 2.82 23.04
N TYR A 139 17.83 1.89 22.46
CA TYR A 139 18.18 0.47 22.36
C TYR A 139 18.70 0.05 20.98
N TYR A 140 18.44 0.83 19.94
CA TYR A 140 18.82 0.50 18.57
C TYR A 140 19.87 1.47 18.03
N THR A 141 20.83 0.93 17.28
CA THR A 141 21.84 1.75 16.59
C THR A 141 21.33 2.25 15.25
N HIS A 142 20.42 1.51 14.62
CA HIS A 142 19.79 1.85 13.34
C HIS A 142 18.29 1.60 13.43
N ILE A 143 17.49 2.47 12.81
CA ILE A 143 16.03 2.36 12.74
C ILE A 143 15.62 2.51 11.27
N LEU A 144 14.90 1.52 10.75
CA LEU A 144 14.28 1.55 9.44
C LEU A 144 12.76 1.68 9.59
N PHE A 145 12.19 2.76 9.07
CA PHE A 145 10.74 2.94 9.00
C PHE A 145 10.18 2.38 7.70
N SER A 146 9.23 1.46 7.81
CA SER A 146 8.65 0.73 6.68
C SER A 146 7.15 0.44 6.86
N TYR A 147 6.46 1.23 7.69
CA TYR A 147 5.04 1.06 8.05
C TYR A 147 4.04 1.47 6.96
N GLY A 148 4.53 1.87 5.78
CA GLY A 148 3.72 2.07 4.58
C GLY A 148 2.71 3.21 4.67
N ALA A 149 1.55 3.04 4.02
CA ALA A 149 0.48 4.01 3.93
C ALA A 149 -0.82 3.46 4.51
N SER A 150 -1.34 4.08 5.57
CA SER A 150 -2.44 3.57 6.40
C SER A 150 -3.78 4.27 6.23
N THR A 151 -3.87 5.29 5.37
CA THR A 151 -5.12 6.00 5.08
C THR A 151 -5.42 6.10 3.60
N GLY A 152 -6.72 6.20 3.26
CA GLY A 152 -7.18 6.51 1.91
C GLY A 152 -7.16 8.02 1.66
N ARG A 153 -6.85 8.45 0.44
CA ARG A 153 -6.98 9.87 0.05
C ARG A 153 -8.44 10.30 0.04
N SER A 154 -8.75 11.40 0.72
CA SER A 154 -10.06 12.03 0.64
C SER A 154 -10.26 12.73 -0.71
N LEU A 155 -11.51 12.70 -1.21
CA LEU A 155 -11.90 13.41 -2.43
C LEU A 155 -12.11 14.90 -2.17
N HIS A 156 -12.43 15.29 -0.94
CA HIS A 156 -12.78 16.65 -0.54
C HIS A 156 -13.91 17.26 -1.39
N ILE A 157 -14.94 16.45 -1.68
CA ILE A 157 -16.16 16.89 -2.37
C ILE A 157 -17.40 16.64 -1.49
N PRO A 158 -18.51 17.37 -1.70
CA PRO A 158 -19.76 17.12 -0.98
C PRO A 158 -20.24 15.67 -1.16
N GLY A 159 -20.72 15.07 -0.08
CA GLY A 159 -21.18 13.68 -0.01
C GLY A 159 -20.06 12.63 0.15
N SER A 160 -18.78 13.03 0.18
CA SER A 160 -17.65 12.09 0.23
C SER A 160 -16.97 11.96 1.59
N ALA A 161 -17.33 12.79 2.58
CA ALA A 161 -16.72 12.70 3.89
C ALA A 161 -17.16 11.41 4.62
N PRO A 162 -16.31 10.80 5.47
CA PRO A 162 -16.68 9.61 6.23
C PRO A 162 -17.98 9.81 7.02
N GLY A 163 -18.97 8.95 6.80
CA GLY A 163 -20.26 9.00 7.48
C GLY A 163 -21.23 10.09 6.99
N GLU A 164 -20.86 10.89 5.98
CA GLU A 164 -21.74 11.91 5.39
C GLU A 164 -22.90 11.28 4.61
N LEU A 165 -22.61 10.30 3.75
CA LEU A 165 -23.60 9.47 3.05
C LEU A 165 -23.33 7.98 3.31
N ALA A 166 -24.39 7.19 3.42
CA ALA A 166 -24.33 5.74 3.44
C ALA A 166 -24.06 5.18 2.02
N GLY A 167 -23.32 4.07 1.95
CA GLY A 167 -22.89 3.46 0.69
C GLY A 167 -21.68 4.14 0.03
N VAL A 168 -21.00 5.07 0.72
CA VAL A 168 -19.75 5.70 0.25
C VAL A 168 -18.57 5.18 1.06
N TYR A 169 -17.62 4.54 0.37
CA TYR A 169 -16.47 3.89 0.99
C TYR A 169 -15.16 4.35 0.35
N THR A 170 -14.07 4.35 1.10
CA THR A 170 -12.73 4.36 0.49
C THR A 170 -12.34 2.95 0.06
N ALA A 171 -11.50 2.83 -0.97
CA ALA A 171 -10.97 1.55 -1.37
C ALA A 171 -10.16 0.89 -0.25
N LEU A 172 -9.47 1.68 0.60
CA LEU A 172 -8.78 1.13 1.77
C LEU A 172 -9.74 0.39 2.71
N GLN A 173 -10.85 1.03 3.07
CA GLN A 173 -11.87 0.43 3.93
C GLN A 173 -12.47 -0.83 3.30
N PHE A 174 -12.78 -0.78 2.01
CA PHE A 174 -13.38 -1.91 1.31
C PHE A 174 -12.41 -3.10 1.19
N VAL A 175 -11.13 -2.82 0.89
CA VAL A 175 -10.05 -3.81 0.80
C VAL A 175 -9.76 -4.42 2.18
N ASN A 176 -9.62 -3.58 3.21
CA ASN A 176 -9.44 -4.03 4.58
C ASN A 176 -10.60 -4.92 5.03
N TRP A 177 -11.84 -4.54 4.69
CA TRP A 177 -13.02 -5.33 4.99
C TRP A 177 -12.94 -6.73 4.36
N TYR A 178 -12.78 -6.84 3.03
CA TYR A 178 -12.81 -8.18 2.41
C TYR A 178 -11.58 -9.03 2.72
N ASN A 179 -10.45 -8.43 3.08
CA ASN A 179 -9.24 -9.14 3.47
C ASN A 179 -9.16 -9.44 4.98
N GLY A 180 -10.18 -9.07 5.77
CA GLY A 180 -10.22 -9.38 7.20
C GLY A 180 -9.22 -8.59 8.05
N HIS A 181 -8.92 -7.35 7.66
CA HIS A 181 -8.07 -6.47 8.47
C HIS A 181 -8.83 -5.97 9.71
N PRO A 182 -8.26 -6.03 10.92
CA PRO A 182 -8.95 -5.63 12.15
C PRO A 182 -9.56 -4.21 12.14
N ALA A 183 -8.91 -3.23 11.51
CA ALA A 183 -9.47 -1.87 11.31
C ALA A 183 -10.80 -1.78 10.54
N SER A 184 -11.36 -2.88 10.03
CA SER A 184 -12.69 -2.94 9.40
C SER A 184 -13.67 -3.90 10.09
N HIS A 185 -13.26 -4.56 11.17
CA HIS A 185 -14.03 -5.60 11.86
C HIS A 185 -14.01 -5.46 13.38
N ASP A 186 -12.89 -5.01 13.94
CA ASP A 186 -12.69 -4.81 15.35
C ASP A 186 -13.23 -3.45 15.79
N ARG A 187 -14.27 -3.47 16.63
CA ARG A 187 -14.92 -2.26 17.16
C ARG A 187 -13.97 -1.33 17.89
N VAL A 188 -12.89 -1.86 18.47
CA VAL A 188 -11.87 -1.07 19.17
C VAL A 188 -11.01 -0.26 18.19
N LEU A 189 -10.87 -0.74 16.94
CA LEU A 189 -10.06 -0.10 15.90
C LEU A 189 -10.89 0.66 14.86
N LEU A 190 -12.22 0.45 14.83
CA LEU A 190 -13.11 1.13 13.92
C LEU A 190 -13.12 2.64 14.22
N ALA A 191 -12.64 3.43 13.27
CA ALA A 191 -12.66 4.89 13.35
C ALA A 191 -14.10 5.46 13.38
N ASP A 192 -15.05 4.77 12.75
CA ASP A 192 -16.49 5.05 12.83
C ASP A 192 -17.19 3.77 13.27
N SER A 193 -17.81 3.78 14.46
CA SER A 193 -18.53 2.63 15.01
C SER A 193 -19.74 2.21 14.17
N ARG A 194 -20.19 3.06 13.24
CA ARG A 194 -21.27 2.78 12.28
C ARG A 194 -20.77 2.18 10.96
N PHE A 195 -19.45 2.08 10.77
CA PHE A 195 -18.87 1.52 9.56
C PHE A 195 -19.33 0.08 9.39
N HIS A 196 -20.06 -0.16 8.30
CA HIS A 196 -20.39 -1.48 7.81
C HIS A 196 -20.51 -1.40 6.28
N VAL A 197 -20.07 -2.45 5.61
CA VAL A 197 -20.30 -2.60 4.17
C VAL A 197 -21.66 -3.27 4.00
N ASP A 198 -22.59 -2.56 3.37
CA ASP A 198 -23.91 -3.09 3.01
C ASP A 198 -23.98 -3.25 1.50
N LEU A 199 -24.02 -4.50 1.04
CA LEU A 199 -24.18 -4.87 -0.36
C LEU A 199 -25.61 -5.32 -0.68
N SER A 200 -26.50 -5.31 0.30
CA SER A 200 -27.88 -5.71 0.11
C SER A 200 -28.61 -4.77 -0.86
N ASN A 201 -29.27 -5.37 -1.85
CA ASN A 201 -30.05 -4.66 -2.87
C ASN A 201 -29.29 -3.57 -3.63
N LYS A 202 -27.95 -3.65 -3.73
CA LYS A 202 -27.16 -2.79 -4.60
C LYS A 202 -27.11 -3.41 -5.99
N HIS A 203 -27.43 -2.64 -7.02
CA HIS A 203 -27.45 -3.05 -8.42
C HIS A 203 -26.39 -2.34 -9.26
N HIS A 204 -25.95 -1.16 -8.83
CA HIS A 204 -24.90 -0.40 -9.50
C HIS A 204 -23.86 0.14 -8.53
N MET A 205 -22.58 -0.02 -8.87
CA MET A 205 -21.45 0.51 -8.11
C MET A 205 -20.63 1.46 -8.98
N SER A 206 -20.29 2.62 -8.42
CA SER A 206 -19.35 3.57 -9.02
C SER A 206 -18.01 3.53 -8.29
N VAL A 207 -16.92 3.31 -9.03
CA VAL A 207 -15.54 3.33 -8.49
C VAL A 207 -14.82 4.56 -9.01
N ILE A 208 -14.32 5.40 -8.10
CA ILE A 208 -13.55 6.59 -8.46
C ILE A 208 -12.08 6.22 -8.53
N GLY A 209 -11.46 6.36 -9.70
CA GLY A 209 -10.06 6.03 -9.93
C GLY A 209 -9.88 4.84 -10.87
N ALA A 210 -8.75 4.84 -11.57
CA ALA A 210 -8.44 3.85 -12.60
C ALA A 210 -7.03 3.27 -12.42
N GLY A 211 -6.80 2.68 -11.25
CA GLY A 211 -5.61 1.88 -10.91
C GLY A 211 -5.97 0.44 -10.55
N ASN A 212 -4.97 -0.41 -10.27
CA ASN A 212 -5.20 -1.83 -10.01
C ASN A 212 -6.20 -2.09 -8.87
N VAL A 213 -6.11 -1.32 -7.78
CA VAL A 213 -7.05 -1.45 -6.64
C VAL A 213 -8.51 -1.24 -7.08
N ALA A 214 -8.76 -0.33 -8.02
CA ALA A 214 -10.10 -0.10 -8.54
C ALA A 214 -10.61 -1.33 -9.32
N LEU A 215 -9.72 -2.02 -10.05
CA LEU A 215 -10.04 -3.29 -10.69
C LEU A 215 -10.25 -4.40 -9.67
N ASP A 216 -9.46 -4.47 -8.59
CA ASP A 216 -9.63 -5.48 -7.54
C ASP A 216 -11.00 -5.35 -6.88
N VAL A 217 -11.40 -4.14 -6.50
CA VAL A 217 -12.73 -3.86 -5.93
C VAL A 217 -13.83 -4.25 -6.92
N ALA A 218 -13.73 -3.78 -8.17
CA ALA A 218 -14.71 -4.11 -9.21
C ALA A 218 -14.81 -5.62 -9.44
N ARG A 219 -13.66 -6.32 -9.47
CA ARG A 219 -13.56 -7.76 -9.69
C ARG A 219 -14.21 -8.55 -8.58
N ILE A 220 -13.92 -8.25 -7.31
CA ILE A 220 -14.53 -8.95 -6.16
C ILE A 220 -16.05 -8.78 -6.17
N VAL A 221 -16.56 -7.55 -6.37
CA VAL A 221 -18.00 -7.27 -6.38
C VAL A 221 -18.71 -7.93 -7.57
N LEU A 222 -18.15 -7.83 -8.78
CA LEU A 222 -18.76 -8.45 -9.95
C LEU A 222 -18.71 -9.98 -9.87
N ARG A 223 -17.58 -10.57 -9.47
CA ARG A 223 -17.47 -12.03 -9.33
C ARG A 223 -18.44 -12.58 -8.29
N SER A 224 -18.52 -11.95 -7.12
CA SER A 224 -19.41 -12.42 -6.03
C SER A 224 -20.87 -12.46 -6.42
N SER A 225 -21.30 -11.54 -7.29
CA SER A 225 -22.70 -11.37 -7.64
C SER A 225 -23.10 -12.13 -8.92
N THR A 226 -22.15 -12.60 -9.74
CA THR A 226 -22.43 -13.44 -10.93
C THR A 226 -22.95 -14.82 -10.51
N PRO A 227 -24.11 -15.28 -11.02
CA PRO A 227 -24.58 -16.64 -10.75
C PRO A 227 -23.58 -17.71 -11.22
N PHE A 228 -23.68 -18.90 -10.64
CA PHE A 228 -22.92 -20.05 -11.13
C PHE A 228 -23.39 -20.40 -12.55
N LEU A 229 -22.45 -20.65 -13.46
CA LEU A 229 -22.78 -21.13 -14.81
C LEU A 229 -22.87 -22.66 -14.76
N ASP A 230 -24.08 -23.22 -14.91
CA ASP A 230 -24.39 -24.66 -14.83
C ASP A 230 -23.54 -25.56 -15.74
N SER A 231 -22.86 -24.98 -16.74
CA SER A 231 -22.05 -25.69 -17.73
C SER A 231 -20.57 -25.86 -17.37
N ALA A 232 -20.11 -25.32 -16.24
CA ALA A 232 -18.74 -25.54 -15.76
C ALA A 232 -18.73 -26.63 -14.68
N GLU A 233 -17.78 -27.57 -14.75
CA GLU A 233 -17.32 -28.29 -13.54
C GLU A 233 -17.11 -27.24 -12.42
N ARG A 234 -17.18 -27.64 -11.13
CA ARG A 234 -16.70 -26.78 -10.03
C ARG A 234 -15.19 -26.51 -10.24
N VAL A 235 -14.87 -25.64 -11.18
CA VAL A 235 -13.51 -25.28 -11.55
C VAL A 235 -13.19 -24.08 -10.69
N THR A 236 -12.42 -24.36 -9.65
CA THR A 236 -11.95 -23.43 -8.63
C THR A 236 -10.84 -22.50 -9.15
N SER A 237 -10.80 -22.28 -10.47
CA SER A 237 -9.79 -21.43 -11.09
C SER A 237 -10.07 -19.95 -10.81
N ASN A 238 -9.02 -19.12 -10.79
CA ASN A 238 -9.10 -17.65 -10.71
C ASN A 238 -9.92 -17.01 -11.85
N LYS A 239 -10.44 -17.79 -12.81
CA LYS A 239 -11.24 -17.36 -13.95
C LYS A 239 -12.73 -17.69 -13.81
N ALA A 240 -13.11 -18.46 -12.80
CA ALA A 240 -14.50 -18.85 -12.59
C ALA A 240 -15.32 -17.69 -12.00
N PRO A 241 -16.57 -17.50 -12.47
CA PRO A 241 -17.52 -16.57 -11.89
C PRO A 241 -18.16 -17.15 -10.62
N GLY A 242 -18.82 -16.28 -9.85
CA GLY A 242 -19.62 -16.67 -8.70
C GLY A 242 -18.88 -16.71 -7.37
N LEU A 243 -19.68 -16.65 -6.30
CA LEU A 243 -19.22 -16.65 -4.92
C LEU A 243 -18.35 -17.86 -4.59
N ALA A 244 -18.63 -19.03 -5.18
CA ALA A 244 -17.86 -20.27 -5.01
C ALA A 244 -16.35 -20.09 -5.30
N ALA A 245 -15.99 -19.22 -6.23
CA ALA A 245 -14.60 -18.97 -6.57
C ALA A 245 -13.88 -18.04 -5.56
N LEU A 246 -14.60 -17.53 -4.55
CA LEU A 246 -14.08 -16.86 -3.36
C LEU A 246 -14.20 -17.74 -2.11
N GLU A 247 -15.09 -18.73 -2.08
CA GLU A 247 -15.31 -19.62 -0.92
C GLU A 247 -14.04 -20.39 -0.54
N GLU A 248 -13.21 -20.82 -1.49
CA GLU A 248 -11.95 -21.54 -1.20
C GLU A 248 -10.77 -20.62 -0.84
N THR A 249 -10.96 -19.31 -0.94
CA THR A 249 -9.91 -18.31 -0.68
C THR A 249 -9.83 -17.94 0.81
N ASP A 250 -9.02 -16.93 1.16
CA ASP A 250 -8.89 -16.42 2.53
C ASP A 250 -9.86 -15.26 2.87
N VAL A 251 -10.95 -15.09 2.11
CA VAL A 251 -12.03 -14.15 2.45
C VAL A 251 -12.74 -14.63 3.72
N PRO A 252 -12.93 -13.82 4.76
CA PRO A 252 -13.65 -14.25 5.97
C PRO A 252 -15.12 -14.63 5.72
N GLU A 253 -15.66 -15.59 6.49
CA GLU A 253 -17.07 -16.02 6.39
C GLU A 253 -18.09 -14.87 6.52
N PRO A 254 -17.96 -13.92 7.47
CA PRO A 254 -18.88 -12.78 7.55
C PRO A 254 -18.87 -11.89 6.30
N VAL A 255 -17.73 -11.83 5.59
CA VAL A 255 -17.61 -11.10 4.34
C VAL A 255 -18.26 -11.86 3.20
N LEU A 256 -18.02 -13.18 3.10
CA LEU A 256 -18.67 -14.04 2.09
C LEU A 256 -20.20 -13.98 2.23
N ALA A 257 -20.72 -13.99 3.46
CA ALA A 257 -22.15 -13.86 3.73
C ALA A 257 -22.75 -12.56 3.18
N GLU A 258 -22.03 -11.44 3.28
CA GLU A 258 -22.49 -10.15 2.75
C GLU A 258 -22.30 -10.04 1.23
N LEU A 259 -21.19 -10.57 0.70
CA LEU A 259 -20.96 -10.70 -0.74
C LEU A 259 -22.07 -11.54 -1.41
N ALA A 260 -22.59 -12.58 -0.75
CA ALA A 260 -23.70 -13.39 -1.23
C ALA A 260 -25.01 -12.60 -1.43
N ARG A 261 -25.15 -11.44 -0.77
CA ARG A 261 -26.34 -10.57 -0.86
C ARG A 261 -26.22 -9.52 -1.96
N CYS A 262 -25.05 -9.41 -2.59
CA CYS A 262 -24.73 -8.45 -3.62
C CYS A 262 -25.50 -8.75 -4.92
N LYS A 263 -26.23 -7.76 -5.44
CA LYS A 263 -26.98 -7.84 -6.71
C LYS A 263 -26.42 -6.93 -7.80
N VAL A 264 -25.17 -6.48 -7.65
CA VAL A 264 -24.56 -5.52 -8.57
C VAL A 264 -24.48 -6.13 -9.97
N GLN A 265 -25.09 -5.47 -10.94
CA GLN A 265 -25.08 -5.88 -12.34
C GLN A 265 -24.10 -5.05 -13.18
N HIS A 266 -23.79 -3.84 -12.71
CA HIS A 266 -22.93 -2.91 -13.43
C HIS A 266 -21.96 -2.16 -12.51
N VAL A 267 -20.72 -2.02 -12.96
CA VAL A 267 -19.68 -1.22 -12.30
C VAL A 267 -19.12 -0.15 -13.23
N ASP A 268 -19.23 1.11 -12.84
CA ASP A 268 -18.60 2.23 -13.54
C ASP A 268 -17.26 2.61 -12.90
N LEU A 269 -16.18 2.66 -13.66
CA LEU A 269 -14.89 3.20 -13.22
C LEU A 269 -14.67 4.60 -13.78
N PHE A 270 -14.57 5.61 -12.92
CA PHE A 270 -14.38 7.01 -13.30
C PHE A 270 -12.91 7.41 -13.28
N ALA A 271 -12.43 7.92 -14.42
CA ALA A 271 -11.06 8.41 -14.56
C ALA A 271 -11.06 9.88 -15.00
N ARG A 272 -10.33 10.73 -14.26
CA ARG A 272 -10.22 12.17 -14.56
C ARG A 272 -9.44 12.53 -15.82
N ARG A 273 -8.76 11.54 -16.41
CA ARG A 273 -7.88 11.66 -17.56
C ARG A 273 -8.28 10.66 -18.63
N GLY A 274 -7.59 10.72 -19.76
CA GLY A 274 -7.84 9.85 -20.89
C GLY A 274 -7.22 8.45 -20.77
N PRO A 275 -7.50 7.58 -21.77
CA PRO A 275 -7.04 6.19 -21.78
C PRO A 275 -5.51 6.02 -21.70
N ALA A 276 -4.74 6.94 -22.29
CA ALA A 276 -3.27 6.89 -22.25
C ALA A 276 -2.70 7.02 -20.82
N GLN A 277 -3.46 7.60 -19.88
CA GLN A 277 -3.04 7.85 -18.50
C GLN A 277 -3.62 6.86 -17.48
N LEU A 278 -4.31 5.80 -17.92
CA LEU A 278 -4.82 4.74 -17.03
C LEU A 278 -3.67 4.08 -16.28
N ALA A 279 -3.83 3.82 -14.98
CA ALA A 279 -2.78 3.29 -14.11
C ALA A 279 -2.80 1.76 -13.97
N PHE A 280 -3.66 1.08 -14.74
CA PHE A 280 -3.74 -0.37 -14.72
C PHE A 280 -2.47 -1.04 -15.26
N THR A 281 -2.17 -2.22 -14.74
CA THR A 281 -1.21 -3.13 -15.41
C THR A 281 -1.92 -4.00 -16.43
N ASN A 282 -1.15 -4.48 -17.41
CA ASN A 282 -1.65 -5.41 -18.43
C ASN A 282 -2.10 -6.76 -17.87
N LYS A 283 -1.66 -7.13 -16.66
CA LYS A 283 -2.08 -8.36 -16.00
C LYS A 283 -3.51 -8.20 -15.48
N GLU A 284 -3.74 -7.19 -14.64
CA GLU A 284 -5.04 -6.95 -14.00
C GLU A 284 -6.17 -6.74 -15.01
N VAL A 285 -5.95 -5.96 -16.07
CA VAL A 285 -6.96 -5.79 -17.12
C VAL A 285 -7.24 -7.10 -17.85
N ARG A 286 -6.21 -7.90 -18.14
CA ARG A 286 -6.42 -9.19 -18.83
C ARG A 286 -7.27 -10.13 -17.98
N GLU A 287 -7.05 -10.14 -16.68
CA GLU A 287 -7.84 -10.95 -15.76
C GLU A 287 -9.30 -10.51 -15.76
N MET A 288 -9.57 -9.21 -15.64
CA MET A 288 -10.92 -8.64 -15.70
C MET A 288 -11.63 -8.98 -17.02
N LEU A 289 -10.93 -8.86 -18.15
CA LEU A 289 -11.47 -9.20 -19.48
C LEU A 289 -11.68 -10.71 -19.71
N SER A 290 -11.11 -11.55 -18.86
CA SER A 290 -11.17 -13.01 -18.99
C SER A 290 -12.28 -13.66 -18.16
N LEU A 291 -12.93 -12.89 -17.29
CA LEU A 291 -14.01 -13.36 -16.44
C LEU A 291 -15.22 -13.77 -17.28
N GLN A 292 -15.75 -14.95 -16.97
CA GLN A 292 -16.98 -15.43 -17.60
C GLN A 292 -18.20 -14.70 -17.02
N GLY A 293 -19.21 -14.44 -17.85
CA GLY A 293 -20.43 -13.74 -17.42
C GLY A 293 -20.25 -12.24 -17.11
N ILE A 294 -19.05 -11.69 -17.27
CA ILE A 294 -18.74 -10.27 -17.05
C ILE A 294 -18.10 -9.68 -18.31
N ALA A 295 -18.68 -8.59 -18.82
CA ALA A 295 -18.23 -7.93 -20.05
C ALA A 295 -17.82 -6.47 -19.84
N LEU A 296 -16.73 -6.05 -20.47
CA LEU A 296 -16.37 -4.65 -20.63
C LEU A 296 -17.31 -4.00 -21.65
N GLN A 297 -17.97 -2.91 -21.27
CA GLN A 297 -18.62 -2.02 -22.24
C GLN A 297 -17.55 -1.39 -23.13
N PRO A 298 -17.67 -1.50 -24.48
CA PRO A 298 -16.67 -0.98 -25.39
C PRO A 298 -16.37 0.50 -25.18
N LEU A 299 -15.09 0.85 -25.15
CA LEU A 299 -14.67 2.25 -25.19
C LEU A 299 -14.88 2.80 -26.61
N GLU A 300 -15.27 4.07 -26.68
CA GLU A 300 -15.33 4.81 -27.95
C GLU A 300 -13.99 4.71 -28.70
N LYS A 301 -14.06 4.37 -29.97
CA LYS A 301 -12.88 4.11 -30.81
C LYS A 301 -12.02 5.37 -30.93
N GLU A 302 -12.66 6.53 -31.03
CA GLU A 302 -12.06 7.85 -31.14
C GLU A 302 -11.17 8.16 -29.92
N LEU A 303 -11.56 7.73 -28.72
CA LEU A 303 -10.78 7.92 -27.50
C LEU A 303 -9.53 7.04 -27.47
N LEU A 304 -9.63 5.80 -27.97
CA LEU A 304 -8.51 4.88 -28.08
C LEU A 304 -7.51 5.34 -29.14
N ASP A 305 -8.00 5.78 -30.30
CA ASP A 305 -7.17 6.30 -31.40
C ASP A 305 -6.43 7.58 -30.98
N SER A 306 -7.12 8.50 -30.29
CA SER A 306 -6.50 9.69 -29.70
C SER A 306 -5.41 9.35 -28.67
N ALA A 307 -5.65 8.34 -27.83
CA ALA A 307 -4.67 7.88 -26.84
C ALA A 307 -3.43 7.25 -27.50
N LEU A 308 -3.61 6.46 -28.56
CA LEU A 308 -2.50 5.90 -29.34
C LEU A 308 -1.66 7.01 -29.98
N HIS A 309 -2.31 8.02 -30.55
CA HIS A 309 -1.61 9.16 -31.13
C HIS A 309 -0.78 9.94 -30.10
N GLN A 310 -1.32 10.16 -28.89
CA GLN A 310 -0.56 10.79 -27.78
C GLN A 310 0.71 10.00 -27.43
N LEU A 311 0.62 8.66 -27.39
CA LEU A 311 1.76 7.80 -27.09
C LEU A 311 2.80 7.81 -28.21
N GLU A 312 2.39 7.96 -29.46
CA GLU A 312 3.29 8.08 -30.62
C GLU A 312 4.03 9.40 -30.64
N GLN A 313 3.35 10.50 -30.33
CA GLN A 313 3.98 11.80 -30.14
C GLN A 313 5.00 11.79 -29.00
N LEU A 314 4.73 11.02 -27.92
CA LEU A 314 5.68 10.83 -26.83
C LEU A 314 6.91 10.03 -27.25
N ALA A 315 6.73 8.97 -28.03
CA ALA A 315 7.83 8.13 -28.49
C ALA A 315 8.71 8.83 -29.54
N SER A 316 8.14 9.70 -30.38
CA SER A 316 8.88 10.43 -31.41
C SER A 316 9.73 11.58 -30.87
N LYS A 317 9.43 12.05 -29.65
CA LYS A 317 10.27 13.03 -28.96
C LYS A 317 11.49 12.36 -28.33
N ALA A 318 12.58 12.34 -29.08
CA ALA A 318 13.87 11.90 -28.60
C ALA A 318 14.34 12.74 -27.40
N THR A 319 14.64 12.09 -26.28
CA THR A 319 15.40 12.70 -25.18
C THR A 319 16.89 12.65 -25.51
N CYS A 320 17.65 13.70 -25.18
CA CYS A 320 19.12 13.72 -25.37
C CYS A 320 19.85 12.63 -24.54
N ASP A 321 19.17 12.04 -23.55
CA ASP A 321 19.67 10.96 -22.69
C ASP A 321 19.15 9.57 -23.15
N PRO A 322 20.03 8.61 -23.48
CA PRO A 322 19.66 7.25 -23.87
C PRO A 322 18.91 6.45 -22.79
N ALA A 323 19.20 6.67 -21.50
CA ALA A 323 18.55 5.93 -20.42
C ALA A 323 17.07 6.32 -20.30
N SER A 324 16.80 7.64 -20.30
CA SER A 324 15.45 8.20 -20.33
C SER A 324 14.69 7.76 -21.59
N ALA A 325 15.34 7.74 -22.76
CA ALA A 325 14.71 7.30 -24.00
C ALA A 325 14.22 5.84 -23.93
N ASN A 326 15.06 4.95 -23.40
CA ASN A 326 14.72 3.53 -23.23
C ASN A 326 13.57 3.33 -22.23
N GLN A 327 13.56 4.09 -21.14
CA GLN A 327 12.46 4.06 -20.17
C GLN A 327 11.13 4.48 -20.82
N ILE A 328 11.12 5.62 -21.52
CA ILE A 328 9.93 6.14 -22.21
C ILE A 328 9.44 5.13 -23.25
N ALA A 329 10.35 4.56 -24.06
CA ALA A 329 9.99 3.55 -25.06
C ALA A 329 9.37 2.29 -24.42
N SER A 330 9.89 1.85 -23.28
CA SER A 330 9.33 0.74 -22.50
C SER A 330 7.92 1.07 -21.99
N GLU A 331 7.73 2.25 -21.38
CA GLU A 331 6.44 2.70 -20.88
C GLU A 331 5.40 2.82 -22.01
N VAL A 332 5.76 3.44 -23.14
CA VAL A 332 4.90 3.54 -24.32
C VAL A 332 4.49 2.17 -24.83
N ARG A 333 5.42 1.21 -24.91
CA ARG A 333 5.11 -0.16 -25.33
C ARG A 333 4.11 -0.83 -24.39
N VAL A 334 4.30 -0.68 -23.09
CA VAL A 334 3.38 -1.22 -22.07
C VAL A 334 1.99 -0.61 -22.21
N LYS A 335 1.89 0.71 -22.40
CA LYS A 335 0.62 1.43 -22.59
C LYS A 335 -0.08 1.08 -23.91
N LYS A 336 0.64 0.97 -25.04
CA LYS A 336 0.05 0.52 -26.30
C LYS A 336 -0.57 -0.87 -26.18
N ARG A 337 0.09 -1.78 -25.46
CA ARG A 337 -0.46 -3.11 -25.16
C ARG A 337 -1.72 -3.04 -24.28
N LEU A 338 -1.76 -2.13 -23.30
CA LEU A 338 -2.96 -1.90 -22.48
C LEU A 338 -4.14 -1.46 -23.35
N LEU A 339 -3.95 -0.45 -24.21
CA LEU A 339 -4.99 0.07 -25.10
C LEU A 339 -5.48 -1.01 -26.08
N SER A 340 -4.57 -1.85 -26.61
CA SER A 340 -4.94 -2.98 -27.45
C SER A 340 -5.81 -4.02 -26.71
N LEU A 341 -5.56 -4.27 -25.43
CA LEU A 341 -6.40 -5.16 -24.62
C LEU A 341 -7.81 -4.58 -24.43
N LEU A 342 -7.90 -3.28 -24.11
CA LEU A 342 -9.18 -2.59 -23.96
C LEU A 342 -9.98 -2.57 -25.28
N ALA A 343 -9.32 -2.32 -26.40
CA ALA A 343 -9.92 -2.34 -27.73
C ALA A 343 -10.44 -3.73 -28.12
N LYS A 344 -9.72 -4.80 -27.74
CA LYS A 344 -10.16 -6.19 -27.97
C LYS A 344 -11.42 -6.54 -27.16
N GLY A 345 -11.60 -5.90 -26.02
CA GLY A 345 -12.73 -6.13 -25.12
C GLY A 345 -12.68 -7.48 -24.41
N SER A 346 -13.77 -7.79 -23.72
CA SER A 346 -13.88 -9.02 -22.92
C SER A 346 -14.10 -10.26 -23.78
N LYS A 347 -13.75 -11.42 -23.20
CA LYS A 347 -14.09 -12.73 -23.78
C LYS A 347 -15.60 -12.94 -23.79
N THR A 348 -16.26 -12.62 -22.67
CA THR A 348 -17.72 -12.50 -22.60
C THR A 348 -18.14 -11.26 -23.38
N LYS A 349 -19.15 -11.39 -24.25
CA LYS A 349 -19.74 -10.27 -24.99
C LYS A 349 -21.00 -9.80 -24.29
N ALA A 350 -21.22 -8.49 -24.29
CA ALA A 350 -22.48 -7.91 -23.82
C ALA A 350 -23.52 -8.09 -24.93
N ASP A 351 -24.11 -9.28 -25.02
CA ASP A 351 -25.27 -9.51 -25.89
C ASP A 351 -26.56 -9.12 -25.17
N VAL A 352 -27.48 -8.52 -25.93
CA VAL A 352 -28.79 -8.08 -25.43
C VAL A 352 -29.65 -9.31 -25.13
N GLY A 353 -29.85 -9.63 -23.85
CA GLY A 353 -30.79 -10.68 -23.39
C GLY A 353 -30.19 -11.78 -22.50
N ALA A 354 -28.87 -11.82 -22.31
CA ALA A 354 -28.23 -12.72 -21.35
C ALA A 354 -27.98 -12.00 -20.00
N ASP A 355 -27.99 -12.74 -18.88
CA ASP A 355 -27.65 -12.24 -17.53
C ASP A 355 -26.13 -11.97 -17.40
N VAL A 356 -25.63 -11.08 -18.27
CA VAL A 356 -24.23 -10.68 -18.38
C VAL A 356 -24.04 -9.39 -17.61
N LYS A 357 -23.16 -9.47 -16.62
CA LYS A 357 -22.75 -8.30 -15.85
C LYS A 357 -21.79 -7.46 -16.64
N THR A 358 -21.72 -6.18 -16.32
CA THR A 358 -20.89 -5.27 -17.10
C THR A 358 -20.02 -4.36 -16.23
N TRP A 359 -18.93 -3.90 -16.82
CA TRP A 359 -18.15 -2.79 -16.28
C TRP A 359 -17.78 -1.82 -17.39
N ALA A 360 -17.64 -0.54 -17.04
CA ALA A 360 -17.33 0.52 -17.99
C ALA A 360 -16.21 1.43 -17.47
N LEU A 361 -15.52 2.09 -18.40
CA LEU A 361 -14.47 3.06 -18.11
C LEU A 361 -14.94 4.46 -18.56
N ASN A 362 -15.36 5.26 -17.60
CA ASN A 362 -15.77 6.65 -17.80
C ASN A 362 -14.56 7.57 -17.68
N VAL A 363 -13.82 7.70 -18.79
CA VAL A 363 -12.66 8.59 -18.89
C VAL A 363 -13.09 10.06 -19.04
N PHE A 364 -12.17 10.97 -18.71
CA PHE A 364 -12.42 12.40 -18.68
C PHE A 364 -13.61 12.81 -17.78
N ARG A 365 -13.71 12.18 -16.61
CA ARG A 365 -14.72 12.46 -15.60
C ARG A 365 -14.06 12.66 -14.24
N SER A 366 -14.33 13.80 -13.61
CA SER A 366 -13.95 14.03 -12.21
C SER A 366 -15.16 14.23 -11.32
N PRO A 367 -15.28 13.51 -10.19
CA PRO A 367 -16.44 13.64 -9.31
C PRO A 367 -16.45 15.06 -8.72
N ALA A 368 -17.63 15.66 -8.77
CA ALA A 368 -17.94 17.01 -8.29
C ALA A 368 -18.69 16.95 -6.96
N LYS A 369 -19.66 16.03 -6.84
CA LYS A 369 -20.40 15.73 -5.60
C LYS A 369 -21.09 14.37 -5.66
N PHE A 370 -21.40 13.81 -4.50
CA PHE A 370 -22.31 12.67 -4.36
C PHE A 370 -23.63 13.17 -3.76
N SER A 371 -24.75 12.69 -4.29
CA SER A 371 -26.08 13.15 -3.86
C SER A 371 -26.86 12.02 -3.18
N PRO A 372 -27.62 12.31 -2.11
CA PRO A 372 -28.46 11.33 -1.43
C PRO A 372 -29.71 10.98 -2.25
N LYS A 373 -30.41 9.92 -1.85
CA LYS A 373 -31.76 9.61 -2.36
C LYS A 373 -32.75 10.70 -1.97
N GLN A 374 -33.74 10.92 -2.83
CA GLN A 374 -34.81 11.92 -2.61
C GLN A 374 -35.90 11.44 -1.61
N ASP A 375 -35.77 10.24 -1.07
CA ASP A 375 -36.71 9.61 -0.12
C ASP A 375 -36.41 9.97 1.35
N GLY A 376 -35.44 10.86 1.60
CA GLY A 376 -35.00 11.25 2.94
C GLY A 376 -34.00 10.26 3.56
N SER A 377 -33.67 9.15 2.89
CA SER A 377 -32.58 8.28 3.33
C SER A 377 -31.23 8.93 3.05
N ASN A 378 -30.26 8.68 3.93
CA ASN A 378 -28.90 9.18 3.77
C ASN A 378 -28.05 8.32 2.79
N GLN A 379 -28.68 7.47 1.98
CA GLN A 379 -28.02 6.59 1.03
C GLN A 379 -27.61 7.37 -0.22
N VAL A 380 -26.40 7.12 -0.73
CA VAL A 380 -25.99 7.67 -2.04
C VAL A 380 -26.92 7.19 -3.16
N ALA A 381 -27.29 8.09 -4.07
CA ALA A 381 -28.18 7.83 -5.19
C ALA A 381 -27.55 8.19 -6.54
N SER A 382 -26.61 9.13 -6.55
CA SER A 382 -25.94 9.54 -7.77
C SER A 382 -24.59 10.17 -7.52
N ILE A 383 -23.77 10.13 -8.55
CA ILE A 383 -22.53 10.89 -8.66
C ILE A 383 -22.69 11.94 -9.75
N GLU A 384 -22.32 13.17 -9.43
CA GLU A 384 -22.16 14.21 -10.44
C GLU A 384 -20.68 14.34 -10.75
N CYS A 385 -20.33 14.29 -12.03
CA CYS A 385 -18.96 14.41 -12.51
C CYS A 385 -18.80 15.59 -13.46
N ASN A 386 -17.76 16.39 -13.27
CA ASN A 386 -17.30 17.33 -14.27
C ASN A 386 -16.72 16.57 -15.47
N VAL A 387 -17.06 17.02 -16.67
CA VAL A 387 -16.39 16.60 -17.90
C VAL A 387 -15.05 17.31 -17.98
N THR A 388 -13.96 16.56 -18.08
CA THR A 388 -12.61 17.12 -18.16
C THR A 388 -12.06 17.09 -19.58
N SER A 389 -11.08 17.95 -19.87
CA SER A 389 -10.33 17.90 -21.12
C SER A 389 -8.87 18.28 -20.89
N LEU A 390 -8.01 17.90 -21.83
CA LEU A 390 -6.61 18.31 -21.81
C LEU A 390 -6.53 19.77 -22.25
N GLN A 391 -6.13 20.70 -21.38
CA GLN A 391 -5.77 22.03 -21.87
C GLN A 391 -4.50 21.95 -22.71
N SER A 392 -4.47 22.75 -23.78
CA SER A 392 -3.38 22.88 -24.75
C SER A 392 -2.00 22.70 -24.11
N GLY A 393 -1.23 21.73 -24.63
CA GLY A 393 0.08 21.38 -24.14
C GLY A 393 0.49 20.00 -24.62
N GLN A 394 1.78 19.81 -24.90
CA GLN A 394 2.28 18.53 -25.39
C GLN A 394 2.34 17.49 -24.25
N PRO A 395 2.03 16.20 -24.49
CA PRO A 395 2.18 15.16 -23.48
C PRO A 395 3.65 15.03 -23.04
N THR A 396 3.89 14.87 -21.74
CA THR A 396 5.22 14.59 -21.13
C THR A 396 5.20 13.23 -20.43
N SER A 397 6.37 12.63 -20.17
CA SER A 397 6.46 11.37 -19.39
C SER A 397 5.85 11.52 -17.99
N ARG A 398 5.97 12.69 -17.36
CA ARG A 398 5.29 13.01 -16.09
C ARG A 398 3.76 13.01 -16.20
N ASN A 399 3.19 13.11 -17.40
CA ASN A 399 1.73 13.08 -17.62
C ASN A 399 1.17 11.65 -17.61
N LEU A 400 2.02 10.65 -17.87
CA LEU A 400 1.67 9.23 -17.81
C LEU A 400 1.67 8.70 -16.37
N ASP A 401 2.41 9.34 -15.47
CA ASP A 401 2.43 8.98 -14.06
C ASP A 401 1.16 9.50 -13.37
N ALA A 402 0.25 8.56 -13.14
CA ALA A 402 -1.00 8.78 -12.47
C ALA A 402 -0.95 8.83 -10.96
N ALA A 403 0.16 8.37 -10.41
CA ALA A 403 0.27 8.00 -9.01
C ALA A 403 1.15 8.99 -8.22
N ASP A 404 1.82 9.93 -8.90
CA ASP A 404 2.61 11.02 -8.28
C ASP A 404 1.86 11.69 -7.09
N PRO A 405 2.39 11.58 -5.86
CA PRO A 405 1.78 12.13 -4.66
C PRO A 405 1.74 13.66 -4.64
N ARG A 406 2.55 14.33 -5.47
CA ARG A 406 2.54 15.80 -5.60
C ARG A 406 1.30 16.33 -6.33
N LYS A 407 0.53 15.46 -6.99
CA LYS A 407 -0.68 15.87 -7.71
C LYS A 407 -1.86 15.80 -6.76
N ALA A 408 -2.59 16.91 -6.62
CA ALA A 408 -3.88 16.92 -5.94
C ALA A 408 -4.75 15.76 -6.46
N ALA A 409 -5.38 15.02 -5.54
CA ALA A 409 -6.19 13.88 -5.90
C ALA A 409 -7.39 14.33 -6.76
N TRP A 410 -8.07 15.41 -6.35
CA TRP A 410 -9.28 15.99 -6.97
C TRP A 410 -9.44 17.47 -6.56
N GLY A 411 -10.09 18.29 -7.41
CA GLY A 411 -10.42 19.68 -7.11
C GLY A 411 -10.17 20.68 -8.26
N SER A 412 -11.00 21.72 -8.34
CA SER A 412 -10.74 22.93 -9.12
C SER A 412 -9.93 23.91 -8.28
N GLY A 413 -8.68 24.18 -8.67
CA GLY A 413 -7.86 25.25 -8.07
C GLY A 413 -7.01 24.82 -6.88
N SER A 414 -5.73 24.53 -7.14
CA SER A 414 -4.64 24.83 -6.21
C SER A 414 -3.64 25.67 -7.00
N THR A 415 -3.32 26.85 -6.46
CA THR A 415 -2.47 27.89 -7.05
C THR A 415 -0.98 27.67 -6.83
N ASP A 416 -0.54 26.44 -6.53
CA ASP A 416 0.88 26.18 -6.29
C ASP A 416 1.65 26.10 -7.61
N ALA A 417 2.27 27.22 -7.92
CA ALA A 417 3.04 27.50 -9.11
C ALA A 417 4.29 26.62 -9.24
N VAL A 418 4.19 25.51 -9.99
CA VAL A 418 5.33 24.89 -10.68
C VAL A 418 4.87 24.46 -12.09
N SER A 419 5.15 25.32 -13.09
CA SER A 419 5.09 25.19 -14.58
C SER A 419 4.09 24.23 -15.27
N PRO A 420 3.45 24.63 -16.40
CA PRO A 420 2.28 23.98 -16.97
C PRO A 420 2.63 22.69 -17.73
N ALA A 421 2.77 21.58 -17.00
CA ALA A 421 2.62 20.25 -17.57
C ALA A 421 1.12 19.96 -17.71
N SER A 422 0.60 19.99 -18.94
CA SER A 422 -0.79 19.71 -19.35
C SER A 422 -1.80 19.53 -18.21
N THR A 423 -2.47 20.62 -17.83
CA THR A 423 -3.46 20.61 -16.74
C THR A 423 -4.79 20.10 -17.30
N TRP A 424 -5.30 19.01 -16.73
CA TRP A 424 -6.65 18.53 -17.04
C TRP A 424 -7.64 19.43 -16.31
N MET A 425 -8.51 20.11 -17.06
CA MET A 425 -9.43 21.10 -16.51
C MET A 425 -10.87 20.69 -16.75
N ALA A 426 -11.77 21.10 -15.85
CA ALA A 426 -13.20 20.98 -16.06
C ALA A 426 -13.62 21.88 -17.24
N THR A 427 -14.46 21.34 -18.11
CA THR A 427 -15.01 22.05 -19.27
C THR A 427 -16.17 22.99 -18.91
N GLY A 428 -16.64 22.95 -17.66
CA GLY A 428 -17.87 23.60 -17.21
C GLY A 428 -19.13 22.75 -17.40
N GLN A 429 -19.04 21.62 -18.11
CA GLN A 429 -20.13 20.66 -18.24
C GLN A 429 -20.08 19.61 -17.11
N THR A 430 -21.25 19.22 -16.60
CA THR A 430 -21.39 18.12 -15.64
C THR A 430 -22.30 17.02 -16.19
N VAL A 431 -22.05 15.79 -15.74
CA VAL A 431 -22.83 14.59 -16.09
C VAL A 431 -23.15 13.86 -14.79
N SER A 432 -24.43 13.54 -14.60
CA SER A 432 -24.90 12.77 -13.44
C SER A 432 -25.08 11.30 -13.83
N THR A 433 -24.59 10.38 -12.99
CA THR A 433 -24.79 8.94 -13.12
C THR A 433 -25.47 8.43 -11.85
N ALA A 434 -26.59 7.71 -11.97
CA ALA A 434 -27.24 7.08 -10.83
C ALA A 434 -26.34 5.98 -10.28
N THR A 435 -26.34 5.76 -8.96
CA THR A 435 -25.56 4.69 -8.34
C THR A 435 -26.10 4.30 -6.96
N ASP A 436 -25.92 3.05 -6.56
CA ASP A 436 -26.33 2.58 -5.23
C ASP A 436 -25.18 2.64 -4.22
N MET A 437 -23.93 2.64 -4.70
CA MET A 437 -22.74 2.70 -3.85
C MET A 437 -21.53 3.29 -4.58
N VAL A 438 -20.64 3.92 -3.83
CA VAL A 438 -19.41 4.53 -4.34
C VAL A 438 -18.19 3.99 -3.61
N VAL A 439 -17.15 3.61 -4.35
CA VAL A 439 -15.83 3.26 -3.78
C VAL A 439 -14.75 4.19 -4.33
N SER A 440 -14.15 4.98 -3.45
CA SER A 440 -13.06 5.91 -3.76
C SER A 440 -11.70 5.20 -3.77
N SER A 441 -11.18 4.90 -4.96
CA SER A 441 -9.88 4.24 -5.20
C SER A 441 -8.83 5.21 -5.77
N VAL A 442 -8.60 6.31 -5.06
CA VAL A 442 -7.79 7.44 -5.57
C VAL A 442 -6.39 7.51 -4.98
N GLY A 443 -5.97 6.43 -4.30
CA GLY A 443 -4.65 6.25 -3.72
C GLY A 443 -4.65 6.25 -2.19
N TYR A 444 -3.54 5.79 -1.61
CA TYR A 444 -3.31 5.77 -0.18
C TYR A 444 -2.33 6.87 0.25
N GLN A 445 -2.29 7.17 1.54
CA GLN A 445 -1.38 8.14 2.16
C GLN A 445 -0.77 7.56 3.42
N SER A 446 0.50 7.88 3.64
CA SER A 446 1.17 7.64 4.92
C SER A 446 0.68 8.64 5.95
N GLU A 447 0.90 8.31 7.20
CA GLU A 447 0.60 9.16 8.34
C GLU A 447 1.88 9.39 9.16
N PRO A 448 2.01 10.56 9.81
CA PRO A 448 3.07 10.73 10.80
C PRO A 448 2.86 9.73 11.94
N LEU A 449 3.93 9.41 12.68
CA LEU A 449 3.77 8.68 13.94
C LEU A 449 2.83 9.46 14.87
N PHE A 450 1.98 8.72 15.57
CA PHE A 450 0.99 9.29 16.47
C PHE A 450 1.65 10.15 17.56
N SER A 451 1.03 11.30 17.85
CA SER A 451 1.41 12.21 18.93
C SER A 451 0.15 12.68 19.65
N PRO A 452 0.06 12.58 20.99
CA PRO A 452 -1.13 12.95 21.79
C PRO A 452 -1.49 14.44 21.71
N SER A 453 -0.50 15.30 21.43
CA SER A 453 -0.67 16.75 21.36
C SER A 453 -0.88 17.21 19.91
N THR A 454 -2.11 17.20 19.41
CA THR A 454 -2.48 17.94 18.19
C THR A 454 -3.85 18.59 18.32
N ALA A 455 -3.94 19.69 19.09
CA ALA A 455 -4.73 20.80 18.59
C ALA A 455 -3.85 21.55 17.59
N SER A 456 -4.34 21.67 16.37
CA SER A 456 -3.87 22.50 15.28
C SER A 456 -3.16 23.80 15.69
N THR A 457 -1.84 23.82 15.85
CA THR A 457 -1.00 25.01 15.63
C THR A 457 0.47 24.65 15.82
N GLN A 458 1.26 24.89 14.76
CA GLN A 458 2.72 24.92 14.77
C GLN A 458 3.44 23.61 15.12
N GLN A 459 4.10 23.06 14.10
CA GLN A 459 5.31 22.25 14.21
C GLN A 459 6.41 23.14 14.86
N SER A 460 6.21 23.48 16.13
CA SER A 460 7.05 24.36 16.91
C SER A 460 8.25 23.54 17.39
N CYS A 461 9.41 23.79 16.78
CA CYS A 461 10.77 23.70 17.34
C CYS A 461 11.16 22.53 18.27
N ASN A 462 10.55 21.35 18.17
CA ASN A 462 11.13 20.15 18.78
C ASN A 462 12.27 19.61 17.90
N ALA A 463 13.41 19.34 18.53
CA ALA A 463 14.59 18.86 17.82
C ALA A 463 14.33 17.45 17.25
N VAL A 464 14.54 17.26 15.95
CA VAL A 464 14.41 15.96 15.27
C VAL A 464 15.39 14.94 15.88
N VAL A 465 16.59 15.43 16.20
CA VAL A 465 17.66 14.70 16.86
C VAL A 465 17.98 15.38 18.19
N GLN A 466 17.99 14.62 19.27
CA GLN A 466 18.43 15.07 20.60
C GLN A 466 19.47 14.10 21.12
N GLU A 467 20.61 14.62 21.63
CA GLU A 467 21.73 13.81 22.12
C GLU A 467 22.19 12.74 21.09
N GLY A 468 22.18 13.11 19.80
CA GLY A 468 22.58 12.22 18.72
C GLY A 468 21.59 11.08 18.42
N ARG A 469 20.38 11.08 19.01
CA ARG A 469 19.34 10.08 18.79
C ARG A 469 18.12 10.69 18.10
N LEU A 470 17.47 9.90 17.25
CA LEU A 470 16.19 10.28 16.65
C LEU A 470 15.10 10.27 17.73
N VAL A 471 14.49 11.43 17.98
CA VAL A 471 13.39 11.57 18.95
C VAL A 471 12.07 11.97 18.29
N GLN A 472 12.13 12.51 17.07
CA GLN A 472 10.96 12.81 16.25
C GLN A 472 11.22 12.37 14.80
N LEU A 473 10.27 11.70 14.18
CA LEU A 473 10.32 11.34 12.77
C LEU A 473 9.85 12.55 11.93
N PRO A 474 10.69 13.13 11.06
CA PRO A 474 10.25 14.20 10.18
C PRO A 474 9.23 13.68 9.18
N PHE A 475 8.20 14.49 8.91
CA PHE A 475 7.11 14.11 8.02
C PHE A 475 6.71 15.28 7.12
N ASP A 476 6.66 15.03 5.81
CA ASP A 476 6.19 15.99 4.83
C ASP A 476 4.67 15.86 4.68
N ASN A 477 3.92 16.81 5.26
CA ASN A 477 2.46 16.77 5.23
C ASN A 477 1.86 16.94 3.83
N ALA A 478 2.55 17.62 2.91
CA ALA A 478 2.06 17.83 1.56
C ALA A 478 2.24 16.56 0.71
N ARG A 479 3.44 15.94 0.77
CA ARG A 479 3.75 14.72 0.01
C ARG A 479 3.31 13.44 0.72
N ARG A 480 2.99 13.50 2.01
CA ARG A 480 2.61 12.37 2.87
C ARG A 480 3.67 11.26 2.90
N ILE A 481 4.92 11.66 3.06
CA ILE A 481 6.11 10.79 3.11
C ILE A 481 7.09 11.28 4.19
N VAL A 482 8.05 10.43 4.55
CA VAL A 482 9.23 10.84 5.34
C VAL A 482 10.29 11.41 4.38
N PRO A 483 10.77 12.65 4.56
CA PRO A 483 11.84 13.23 3.76
C PRO A 483 13.10 12.37 3.80
N ASN A 484 13.63 11.99 2.64
CA ASN A 484 14.78 11.10 2.56
C ASN A 484 15.62 11.29 1.28
N LEU A 485 16.87 10.85 1.33
CA LEU A 485 17.81 10.78 0.21
C LEU A 485 18.32 9.35 0.06
N GLY A 486 17.84 8.63 -0.96
CA GLY A 486 18.19 7.23 -1.19
C GLY A 486 17.87 6.32 -0.01
N GLY A 487 16.80 6.63 0.73
CA GLY A 487 16.38 5.90 1.94
C GLY A 487 16.97 6.41 3.25
N ARG A 488 17.99 7.28 3.26
CA ARG A 488 18.45 7.93 4.50
C ARG A 488 17.55 9.09 4.84
N ILE A 489 17.01 9.13 6.06
CA ILE A 489 16.09 10.21 6.49
C ILE A 489 16.84 11.53 6.55
N ILE A 490 16.21 12.61 6.10
CA ILE A 490 16.76 13.96 6.12
C ILE A 490 16.10 14.79 7.23
N ASP A 491 16.91 15.53 7.97
CA ASP A 491 16.43 16.60 8.84
C ASP A 491 16.00 17.81 7.98
N PRO A 492 14.72 18.20 7.99
CA PRO A 492 14.23 19.28 7.14
C PRO A 492 14.84 20.65 7.48
N SER A 493 15.37 20.85 8.70
CA SER A 493 15.93 22.13 9.14
C SER A 493 17.28 22.46 8.49
N ASN A 494 18.10 21.44 8.23
CA ASN A 494 19.47 21.59 7.73
C ASN A 494 19.75 20.77 6.47
N GLN A 495 18.76 20.01 5.98
CA GLN A 495 18.83 19.17 4.78
C GLN A 495 19.92 18.08 4.83
N SER A 496 20.44 17.76 6.02
CA SER A 496 21.44 16.71 6.22
C SER A 496 20.79 15.37 6.55
N THR A 497 21.46 14.27 6.19
CA THR A 497 21.00 12.92 6.54
C THR A 497 21.20 12.63 8.02
N ILE A 498 20.20 12.09 8.68
CA ILE A 498 20.26 11.67 10.08
C ILE A 498 20.95 10.30 10.18
N PRO A 499 22.11 10.19 10.84
CA PRO A 499 22.82 8.91 10.96
C PRO A 499 21.97 7.84 11.65
N GLY A 500 21.97 6.62 11.10
CA GLY A 500 21.22 5.50 11.66
C GLY A 500 19.71 5.53 11.42
N ALA A 501 19.16 6.51 10.71
CA ALA A 501 17.72 6.63 10.45
C ALA A 501 17.40 6.44 8.97
N TYR A 502 16.54 5.48 8.66
CA TYR A 502 16.20 5.07 7.29
C TYR A 502 14.70 4.95 7.06
N VAL A 503 14.27 5.08 5.82
CA VAL A 503 12.89 4.84 5.40
C VAL A 503 12.86 4.08 4.07
N SER A 504 11.91 3.17 3.92
CA SER A 504 11.69 2.42 2.67
C SER A 504 10.20 2.20 2.38
N GLY A 505 9.91 1.76 1.15
CA GLY A 505 8.58 1.43 0.68
C GLY A 505 7.69 2.66 0.49
N TRP A 506 6.38 2.47 0.69
CA TRP A 506 5.39 3.53 0.46
C TRP A 506 5.56 4.75 1.36
N LEU A 507 6.15 4.57 2.54
CA LEU A 507 6.45 5.69 3.45
C LEU A 507 7.55 6.62 2.89
N ALA A 508 8.46 6.08 2.08
CA ALA A 508 9.54 6.85 1.45
C ALA A 508 9.08 7.58 0.18
N HIS A 509 8.26 6.93 -0.65
CA HIS A 509 8.00 7.35 -2.03
C HIS A 509 6.53 7.65 -2.36
N GLY A 510 5.64 7.40 -1.40
CA GLY A 510 4.19 7.41 -1.60
C GLY A 510 3.65 6.06 -2.06
N ALA A 511 2.34 5.89 -1.95
CA ALA A 511 1.65 4.62 -2.18
C ALA A 511 1.49 4.29 -3.68
N GLN A 512 2.59 3.86 -4.30
CA GLN A 512 2.64 3.49 -5.71
C GLN A 512 3.42 2.20 -5.95
N GLY A 513 3.25 1.63 -7.13
CA GLY A 513 3.98 0.45 -7.56
C GLY A 513 3.39 -0.87 -7.05
N VAL A 514 4.09 -1.95 -7.36
CA VAL A 514 3.74 -3.33 -7.00
C VAL A 514 4.74 -3.87 -5.97
N ILE A 515 4.48 -5.04 -5.40
CA ILE A 515 5.39 -5.66 -4.41
C ILE A 515 6.84 -5.76 -4.95
N ALA A 516 7.02 -6.06 -6.24
CA ALA A 516 8.34 -6.12 -6.86
C ALA A 516 9.10 -4.78 -6.82
N THR A 517 8.43 -3.64 -7.02
CA THR A 517 9.09 -2.33 -6.90
C THR A 517 9.43 -2.00 -5.45
N THR A 518 8.56 -2.39 -4.51
CA THR A 518 8.83 -2.27 -3.07
C THR A 518 10.03 -3.13 -2.63
N MET A 519 10.18 -4.32 -3.20
CA MET A 519 11.34 -5.20 -2.96
C MET A 519 12.64 -4.54 -3.42
N ILE A 520 12.68 -4.01 -4.64
CA ILE A 520 13.87 -3.37 -5.21
C ILE A 520 14.29 -2.16 -4.36
N ASP A 521 13.31 -1.33 -3.97
CA ASP A 521 13.56 -0.19 -3.07
C ASP A 521 14.10 -0.66 -1.71
N ALA A 522 13.45 -1.62 -1.05
CA ALA A 522 13.90 -2.16 0.23
C ALA A 522 15.32 -2.75 0.16
N TYR A 523 15.68 -3.41 -0.96
CA TYR A 523 17.03 -3.91 -1.18
C TYR A 523 18.06 -2.79 -1.32
N SER A 524 17.70 -1.71 -2.03
CA SER A 524 18.55 -0.53 -2.16
C SER A 524 18.81 0.11 -0.80
N VAL A 525 17.77 0.30 0.02
CA VAL A 525 17.90 0.87 1.38
C VAL A 525 18.70 -0.05 2.30
N ALA A 526 18.49 -1.37 2.22
CA ALA A 526 19.28 -2.34 2.97
C ALA A 526 20.77 -2.32 2.61
N ASP A 527 21.10 -2.23 1.32
CA ASP A 527 22.50 -2.11 0.87
C ASP A 527 23.14 -0.80 1.40
N MET A 528 22.36 0.28 1.57
CA MET A 528 22.80 1.52 2.19
C MET A 528 23.03 1.38 3.70
N ILE A 529 22.13 0.70 4.41
CA ILE A 529 22.31 0.37 5.84
C ILE A 529 23.60 -0.43 6.01
N VAL A 530 23.81 -1.47 5.21
CA VAL A 530 25.03 -2.28 5.27
C VAL A 530 26.28 -1.46 4.96
N SER A 531 26.23 -0.55 3.99
CA SER A 531 27.34 0.36 3.71
C SER A 531 27.67 1.26 4.90
N ASP A 532 26.66 1.79 5.59
CA ASP A 532 26.85 2.69 6.73
C ASP A 532 27.38 1.94 7.96
N LEU A 533 27.00 0.66 8.13
CA LEU A 533 27.52 -0.22 9.18
C LEU A 533 29.03 -0.47 9.06
N HIS A 534 29.57 -0.49 7.84
CA HIS A 534 31.00 -0.70 7.58
C HIS A 534 31.81 0.62 7.56
N ALA A 535 31.16 1.78 7.56
CA ALA A 535 31.85 3.06 7.54
C ALA A 535 32.45 3.38 8.93
N PRO A 536 33.65 4.01 9.00
CA PRO A 536 34.19 4.52 10.26
C PRO A 536 33.19 5.50 10.90
N SER A 537 32.82 5.23 12.17
CA SER A 537 31.65 5.78 12.88
C SER A 537 31.31 7.25 12.56
N ARG A 538 30.16 7.46 11.90
CA ARG A 538 29.38 8.72 11.94
C ARG A 538 28.24 8.69 12.96
N VAL A 539 27.95 7.53 13.54
CA VAL A 539 26.98 7.37 14.63
C VAL A 539 27.63 7.87 15.92
N SER A 540 26.95 8.76 16.65
CA SER A 540 27.45 9.36 17.89
C SER A 540 27.98 8.29 18.85
N LYS A 541 29.07 8.61 19.56
CA LYS A 541 29.75 7.73 20.55
C LYS A 541 28.87 7.32 21.74
N HIS A 542 27.58 7.63 21.75
CA HIS A 542 26.69 7.26 22.85
C HIS A 542 26.53 5.75 22.90
N GLU A 543 26.87 5.18 24.04
CA GLU A 543 26.60 3.79 24.35
C GLU A 543 25.08 3.59 24.25
N THR A 544 24.64 2.79 23.27
CA THR A 544 23.38 2.05 23.38
C THR A 544 23.37 1.41 24.75
N LEU A 545 22.23 1.33 25.47
CA LEU A 545 22.20 0.73 26.81
C LEU A 545 22.80 -0.69 26.75
N VAL A 546 24.09 -0.82 27.07
CA VAL A 546 24.88 -2.03 26.85
C VAL A 546 24.44 -3.02 27.91
N GLY A 547 23.65 -4.02 27.52
CA GLY A 547 23.15 -5.07 28.41
C GLY A 547 21.63 -5.05 28.67
N ALA A 548 20.91 -4.02 28.24
CA ALA A 548 19.43 -3.99 28.31
C ALA A 548 18.82 -4.36 26.95
N ASP A 549 17.75 -5.16 26.97
CA ASP A 549 17.02 -5.58 25.78
C ASP A 549 15.58 -5.07 25.84
N LEU A 550 15.23 -4.13 24.96
CA LEU A 550 13.88 -3.55 24.92
C LEU A 550 12.81 -4.62 24.79
N LEU A 551 13.02 -5.63 23.94
CA LEU A 551 12.02 -6.67 23.70
C LEU A 551 11.75 -7.50 24.95
N ASP A 552 12.79 -7.81 25.72
CA ASP A 552 12.65 -8.53 26.98
C ASP A 552 11.98 -7.65 28.04
N THR A 553 12.32 -6.36 28.11
CA THR A 553 11.63 -5.38 28.97
C THR A 553 10.14 -5.31 28.63
N LEU A 554 9.79 -5.17 27.34
CA LEU A 554 8.39 -5.07 26.92
C LEU A 554 7.62 -6.36 27.22
N ARG A 555 8.24 -7.54 27.06
CA ARG A 555 7.60 -8.83 27.39
C ARG A 555 7.38 -9.05 28.88
N ASN A 556 8.29 -8.56 29.72
CA ASN A 556 8.25 -8.79 31.17
C ASN A 556 7.45 -7.72 31.93
N GLU A 557 7.45 -6.47 31.46
CA GLU A 557 6.93 -5.33 32.21
C GLU A 557 5.65 -4.73 31.62
N SER A 558 5.28 -5.06 30.38
CA SER A 558 4.05 -4.53 29.79
C SER A 558 2.82 -5.25 30.32
N SER A 559 1.75 -4.48 30.55
CA SER A 559 0.42 -5.02 30.86
C SER A 559 -0.26 -5.69 29.66
N ARG A 560 0.26 -5.48 28.43
CA ARG A 560 -0.27 -6.04 27.19
C ARG A 560 0.72 -7.01 26.57
N PRO A 561 0.25 -8.12 25.96
CA PRO A 561 1.13 -9.12 25.39
C PRO A 561 1.85 -8.60 24.15
N VAL A 562 3.16 -8.88 24.08
CA VAL A 562 3.98 -8.72 22.86
C VAL A 562 3.98 -10.05 22.10
N VAL A 563 3.61 -10.01 20.83
CA VAL A 563 3.44 -11.22 20.01
C VAL A 563 4.77 -11.56 19.32
N GLY A 564 5.39 -12.69 19.68
CA GLY A 564 6.56 -13.23 18.99
C GLY A 564 6.22 -14.01 17.71
N PHE A 565 7.25 -14.51 17.00
CA PHE A 565 7.02 -15.42 15.86
C PHE A 565 6.32 -16.71 16.28
N ASP A 566 6.70 -17.30 17.43
CA ASP A 566 6.06 -18.51 17.95
C ASP A 566 4.58 -18.28 18.29
N ASP A 567 4.25 -17.11 18.86
CA ASP A 567 2.87 -16.73 19.15
C ASP A 567 2.08 -16.49 17.86
N TRP A 568 2.66 -15.79 16.89
CA TRP A 568 2.05 -15.67 15.56
C TRP A 568 1.80 -17.06 14.93
N HIS A 569 2.72 -18.01 15.05
CA HIS A 569 2.50 -19.36 14.53
C HIS A 569 1.29 -20.07 15.15
N LYS A 570 0.94 -19.80 16.42
CA LYS A 570 -0.29 -20.29 17.04
C LYS A 570 -1.53 -19.70 16.34
N ILE A 571 -1.55 -18.39 16.10
CA ILE A 571 -2.65 -17.71 15.37
C ILE A 571 -2.74 -18.25 13.94
N ASP A 572 -1.62 -18.33 13.21
CA ASP A 572 -1.58 -18.86 11.84
C ASP A 572 -2.12 -20.29 11.76
N HIS A 573 -1.73 -21.14 12.73
CA HIS A 573 -2.23 -22.51 12.83
C HIS A 573 -3.73 -22.54 13.11
N GLU A 574 -4.22 -21.71 14.01
CA GLU A 574 -5.66 -21.64 14.33
C GLU A 574 -6.48 -21.18 13.12
N GLU A 575 -6.01 -20.16 12.38
CA GLU A 575 -6.66 -19.72 11.14
C GLU A 575 -6.73 -20.82 10.08
N LYS A 576 -5.63 -21.55 9.88
CA LYS A 576 -5.58 -22.70 8.96
C LYS A 576 -6.49 -23.83 9.43
N ARG A 577 -6.53 -24.11 10.74
CA ARG A 577 -7.41 -25.12 11.32
C ARG A 577 -8.88 -24.79 11.13
N ARG A 578 -9.27 -23.52 11.25
CA ARG A 578 -10.63 -23.04 10.98
C ARG A 578 -10.94 -23.12 9.48
N GLY A 579 -10.02 -22.66 8.63
CA GLY A 579 -10.17 -22.73 7.17
C GLY A 579 -10.34 -24.17 6.67
N ALA A 580 -9.54 -25.11 7.16
CA ALA A 580 -9.63 -26.52 6.79
C ALA A 580 -11.01 -27.14 7.06
N LYS A 581 -11.70 -26.73 8.15
CA LYS A 581 -13.07 -27.16 8.45
C LYS A 581 -14.10 -26.63 7.46
N LEU A 582 -13.79 -25.52 6.79
CA LEU A 582 -14.64 -24.83 5.83
C LEU A 582 -14.23 -25.08 4.37
N GLY A 583 -13.18 -25.87 4.12
CA GLY A 583 -12.63 -26.08 2.77
C GLY A 583 -11.82 -24.91 2.21
N LYS A 584 -11.31 -24.03 3.07
CA LYS A 584 -10.59 -22.80 2.73
C LYS A 584 -9.11 -22.92 3.02
N ILE A 585 -8.29 -22.10 2.36
CA ILE A 585 -6.85 -22.02 2.68
C ILE A 585 -6.58 -21.53 4.12
N ARG A 586 -7.45 -20.66 4.65
CA ARG A 586 -7.48 -20.19 6.05
C ARG A 586 -8.79 -19.45 6.31
N GLU A 587 -9.20 -19.36 7.57
CA GLU A 587 -10.24 -18.45 8.04
C GLU A 587 -9.61 -17.46 9.01
N LYS A 588 -9.54 -16.17 8.62
CA LYS A 588 -8.80 -15.16 9.36
C LYS A 588 -9.49 -14.81 10.68
N VAL A 589 -8.70 -14.62 11.73
CA VAL A 589 -9.17 -13.98 12.96
C VAL A 589 -9.32 -12.49 12.69
N LEU A 590 -10.47 -11.90 13.05
CA LEU A 590 -10.84 -10.56 12.60
C LEU A 590 -10.63 -9.47 13.66
N THR A 591 -10.45 -9.84 14.93
CA THR A 591 -10.25 -8.90 16.03
C THR A 591 -8.90 -9.10 16.69
N VAL A 592 -8.31 -8.01 17.19
CA VAL A 592 -7.05 -8.08 17.92
C VAL A 592 -7.24 -8.84 19.23
N GLY A 593 -8.34 -8.61 19.95
CA GLY A 593 -8.65 -9.33 21.19
C GLY A 593 -8.62 -10.85 21.00
N GLU A 594 -9.30 -11.37 19.99
CA GLU A 594 -9.30 -12.81 19.71
C GLU A 594 -7.92 -13.34 19.29
N MET A 595 -7.13 -12.55 18.55
CA MET A 595 -5.74 -12.92 18.23
C MET A 595 -4.90 -13.08 19.51
N LEU A 596 -5.10 -12.20 20.49
CA LEU A 596 -4.40 -12.25 21.78
C LEU A 596 -4.90 -13.41 22.64
N ASP A 597 -6.19 -13.72 22.62
CA ASP A 597 -6.76 -14.88 23.33
C ASP A 597 -6.20 -16.22 22.84
N ILE A 598 -5.84 -16.33 21.55
CA ILE A 598 -5.29 -17.58 20.96
C ILE A 598 -3.86 -17.87 21.44
N ILE A 599 -3.09 -16.84 21.81
CA ILE A 599 -1.67 -17.00 22.17
C ILE A 599 -1.45 -17.19 23.66
N ASN A 600 -2.45 -16.81 24.48
CA ASN A 600 -2.57 -17.08 25.91
C ASN A 600 -3.01 -18.53 26.14
#